data_AF-A0A9D7QL60-F1
#
_entry.id   AF-A0A9D7QL60-F1
#
_cell.length_a   1.000
_cell.length_b   1.000
_cell.length_c   1.000
_cell.angle_alpha   90.00
_cell.angle_beta   90.00
_cell.angle_gamma   90.00
#
_symmetry.space_group_name_H-M   'P 1'
#
loop_
_entity.id
_entity.type
_entity.pdbx_description
1 polymer ?
#
loop_
_entity_poly.entity_id
_entity_poly.type
_entity_poly.pdbx_seq_one_letter_code
_entity_poly.pdbx_strand_id
1 'polypeptide(L)'
;MENRFNTIAGWVLGSGMVALALSSLSYRYFEAGKTHAPEKPGYAIEGGEGEGGGGKDEVPFETLLASADAAKGEATFKKCMSCHTINAGGAAGIGPNLHAVMGRAIGSTGFAYSDALKGKGGKWDFASMNEWLHNPKKFAEGNKMSFAGLPDAAERANLIVYLNSQGSNLPLPAAPAAPAAGEEGAAPETAALVGDAAAGEKAFAKCKACHTIDAGGANGVGPNLAGIVGKGVAAGSFAYSDALKAKGGTWDDATLDAWLAKPSAFAAGTKMSYAGSSNPQERANLIAYMKTK
;
A
#
# COMPACT_ATOMS: atom_id res chain seq x y z
N MET A 1 -56.93 45.60 -19.38
CA MET A 1 -56.68 44.79 -18.16
C MET A 1 -55.41 43.93 -18.29
N GLU A 2 -54.69 44.03 -19.43
CA GLU A 2 -53.61 43.11 -19.80
C GLU A 2 -52.27 43.33 -19.06
N ASN A 3 -51.92 44.55 -18.66
CA ASN A 3 -50.59 44.82 -18.07
C ASN A 3 -50.41 44.23 -16.66
N ARG A 4 -51.49 44.14 -15.87
CA ARG A 4 -51.43 43.57 -14.52
C ARG A 4 -51.15 42.07 -14.55
N PHE A 5 -51.67 41.37 -15.56
CA PHE A 5 -51.41 39.94 -15.73
C PHE A 5 -49.93 39.69 -16.05
N ASN A 6 -49.33 40.46 -16.95
CA ASN A 6 -47.92 40.29 -17.31
C ASN A 6 -46.98 40.63 -16.14
N THR A 7 -47.31 41.67 -15.35
CA THR A 7 -46.56 41.98 -14.12
C THR A 7 -46.68 40.87 -13.09
N ILE A 8 -47.88 40.36 -12.82
CA ILE A 8 -48.09 39.24 -11.88
C ILE A 8 -47.36 37.98 -12.36
N ALA A 9 -47.47 37.63 -13.64
CA ALA A 9 -46.77 36.48 -14.23
C ALA A 9 -45.25 36.63 -14.12
N GLY A 10 -44.71 37.83 -14.34
CA GLY A 10 -43.28 38.12 -14.17
C GLY A 10 -42.79 37.93 -12.73
N TRP A 11 -43.55 38.39 -11.73
CA TRP A 11 -43.22 38.18 -10.32
C TRP A 11 -43.30 36.71 -9.90
N VAL A 12 -44.28 35.96 -10.42
CA VAL A 12 -44.42 34.52 -10.16
C VAL A 12 -43.23 33.75 -10.76
N LEU A 13 -42.85 34.03 -12.01
CA LEU A 13 -41.69 33.39 -12.63
C LEU A 13 -40.37 33.78 -11.96
N GLY A 14 -40.19 35.05 -11.62
CA GLY A 14 -38.99 35.54 -10.94
C GLY A 14 -38.81 34.91 -9.56
N SER A 15 -39.87 34.84 -8.76
CA SER A 15 -39.84 34.15 -7.45
C SER A 15 -39.58 32.65 -7.59
N GLY A 16 -40.15 32.00 -8.60
CA GLY A 16 -39.88 30.59 -8.92
C GLY A 16 -38.41 30.33 -9.24
N MET A 17 -37.78 31.18 -10.06
CA MET A 17 -36.35 31.07 -10.40
C MET A 17 -35.45 31.26 -9.19
N VAL A 18 -35.75 32.24 -8.32
CA VAL A 18 -34.98 32.47 -7.09
C VAL A 18 -35.09 31.28 -6.14
N ALA A 19 -36.29 30.72 -5.97
CA ALA A 19 -36.48 29.53 -5.13
C ALA A 19 -35.71 28.32 -5.67
N LEU A 20 -35.71 28.12 -6.99
CA LEU A 20 -35.01 27.01 -7.65
C LEU A 20 -33.48 27.17 -7.55
N ALA A 21 -32.97 28.40 -7.72
CA ALA A 21 -31.56 28.72 -7.56
C ALA A 21 -31.08 28.51 -6.12
N LEU A 22 -31.82 28.99 -5.12
CA LEU A 22 -31.50 28.81 -3.71
C LEU A 22 -31.58 27.33 -3.30
N SER A 23 -32.57 26.58 -3.79
CA SER A 23 -32.68 25.14 -3.57
C SER A 23 -31.49 24.39 -4.16
N SER A 24 -31.10 24.71 -5.40
CA SER A 24 -29.94 24.10 -6.06
C SER A 24 -28.63 24.43 -5.35
N LEU A 25 -28.41 25.69 -4.97
CA LEU A 25 -27.22 26.11 -4.21
C LEU A 25 -27.16 25.45 -2.83
N SER A 26 -28.29 25.37 -2.13
CA SER A 26 -28.37 24.68 -0.83
C SER A 26 -28.07 23.20 -1.01
N TYR A 27 -28.68 22.54 -2.00
CA TYR A 27 -28.40 21.14 -2.32
C TYR A 27 -26.90 20.93 -2.60
N ARG A 28 -26.28 21.78 -3.42
CA ARG A 28 -24.84 21.67 -3.73
C ARG A 28 -23.97 21.94 -2.51
N TYR A 29 -24.35 22.86 -1.63
CA TYR A 29 -23.62 23.12 -0.39
C TYR A 29 -23.68 21.93 0.59
N PHE A 30 -24.86 21.32 0.76
CA PHE A 30 -25.03 20.16 1.64
C PHE A 30 -24.50 18.84 1.04
N GLU A 31 -24.40 18.74 -0.29
CA GLU A 31 -23.89 17.56 -1.00
C GLU A 31 -22.40 17.67 -1.38
N ALA A 32 -21.77 18.85 -1.31
CA ALA A 32 -20.35 19.05 -1.64
C ALA A 32 -19.39 18.22 -0.75
N GLY A 33 -19.83 17.77 0.42
CA GLY A 33 -19.05 16.92 1.33
C GLY A 33 -19.44 15.43 1.31
N LYS A 34 -20.47 15.04 0.55
CA LYS A 34 -20.95 13.65 0.51
C LYS A 34 -20.51 12.99 -0.79
N THR A 35 -19.56 12.05 -0.69
CA THR A 35 -19.24 11.15 -1.80
C THR A 35 -20.43 10.23 -2.02
N HIS A 36 -21.25 10.51 -3.03
CA HIS A 36 -22.26 9.57 -3.52
C HIS A 36 -21.56 8.41 -4.22
N ALA A 37 -21.15 7.41 -3.45
CA ALA A 37 -20.98 6.09 -4.00
C ALA A 37 -22.38 5.64 -4.48
N PRO A 38 -22.56 5.26 -5.76
CA PRO A 38 -23.86 4.81 -6.23
C PRO A 38 -24.27 3.57 -5.44
N GLU A 39 -25.53 3.52 -4.97
CA GLU A 39 -26.08 2.34 -4.28
C GLU A 39 -25.99 1.07 -5.12
N LYS A 40 -25.86 1.20 -6.45
CA LYS A 40 -25.61 0.09 -7.37
C LYS A 40 -24.52 0.48 -8.38
N PRO A 41 -23.31 -0.10 -8.33
CA PRO A 41 -22.34 0.05 -9.41
C PRO A 41 -22.90 -0.54 -10.71
N GLY A 42 -22.83 0.22 -11.81
CA GLY A 42 -23.48 -0.06 -13.09
C GLY A 42 -22.91 -1.23 -13.91
N TYR A 43 -22.22 -2.18 -13.28
CA TYR A 43 -21.80 -3.43 -13.91
C TYR A 43 -21.92 -4.57 -12.89
N ALA A 44 -22.89 -5.45 -13.10
CA ALA A 44 -22.96 -6.73 -12.42
C ALA A 44 -21.84 -7.61 -13.00
N ILE A 45 -20.80 -7.85 -12.22
CA ILE A 45 -19.89 -8.96 -12.49
C ILE A 45 -20.50 -10.15 -11.74
N GLU A 46 -21.14 -11.05 -12.49
CA GLU A 46 -21.46 -12.38 -11.98
C GLU A 46 -20.15 -13.10 -11.66
N GLY A 47 -19.92 -13.28 -10.36
CA GLY A 47 -18.71 -13.89 -9.84
C GLY A 47 -18.80 -14.07 -8.34
N GLY A 48 -19.75 -14.90 -7.90
CA GLY A 48 -19.74 -15.59 -6.61
C GLY A 48 -19.92 -14.72 -5.37
N GLU A 49 -21.05 -14.90 -4.70
CA GLU A 49 -21.26 -14.45 -3.33
C GLU A 49 -20.08 -14.84 -2.42
N GLY A 50 -19.51 -13.82 -1.80
CA GLY A 50 -18.68 -13.90 -0.61
C GLY A 50 -18.91 -12.59 0.15
N GLU A 51 -19.62 -12.71 1.26
CA GLU A 51 -20.08 -11.64 2.15
C GLU A 51 -19.05 -10.51 2.37
N GLY A 52 -19.59 -9.29 2.48
CA GLY A 52 -18.88 -8.19 3.11
C GLY A 52 -18.42 -8.60 4.51
N GLY A 53 -17.14 -8.46 4.77
CA GLY A 53 -16.59 -8.87 6.06
C GLY A 53 -15.16 -8.42 6.26
N GLY A 54 -15.01 -7.26 6.91
CA GLY A 54 -13.96 -6.98 7.88
C GLY A 54 -12.54 -6.87 7.35
N GLY A 55 -11.78 -5.92 7.90
CA GLY A 55 -10.32 -5.96 7.84
C GLY A 55 -9.84 -7.34 8.25
N LYS A 56 -9.25 -8.05 7.29
CA LYS A 56 -8.60 -9.35 7.44
C LYS A 56 -7.18 -9.17 6.94
N ASP A 57 -6.26 -9.74 7.68
CA ASP A 57 -4.82 -9.79 7.39
C ASP A 57 -4.55 -9.73 5.88
N GLU A 58 -4.03 -8.59 5.42
CA GLU A 58 -3.84 -8.34 4.01
C GLU A 58 -2.77 -9.31 3.51
N VAL A 59 -3.20 -10.30 2.72
CA VAL A 59 -2.33 -11.31 2.12
C VAL A 59 -1.14 -10.59 1.47
N PRO A 60 0.12 -11.01 1.76
CA PRO A 60 1.29 -10.38 1.16
C PRO A 60 1.14 -10.30 -0.36
N PHE A 61 1.51 -9.16 -0.94
CA PHE A 61 1.28 -8.92 -2.36
C PHE A 61 1.98 -9.96 -3.25
N GLU A 62 3.12 -10.48 -2.81
CA GLU A 62 3.87 -11.55 -3.45
C GLU A 62 3.10 -12.89 -3.45
N THR A 63 2.34 -13.18 -2.39
CA THR A 63 1.42 -14.32 -2.35
C THR A 63 0.30 -14.15 -3.36
N LEU A 64 -0.24 -12.92 -3.50
CA LEU A 64 -1.23 -12.61 -4.53
C LEU A 64 -0.65 -12.75 -5.94
N LEU A 65 0.60 -12.32 -6.17
CA LEU A 65 1.30 -12.49 -7.44
C LEU A 65 1.53 -13.96 -7.80
N ALA A 66 1.86 -14.81 -6.82
CA ALA A 66 2.08 -16.23 -7.06
C ALA A 66 0.79 -16.97 -7.46
N SER A 67 -0.37 -16.52 -6.96
CA SER A 67 -1.69 -17.06 -7.32
C SER A 67 -2.44 -16.24 -8.38
N ALA A 68 -1.78 -15.24 -8.99
CA ALA A 68 -2.43 -14.32 -9.90
C ALA A 68 -2.80 -14.97 -11.24
N ASP A 69 -3.88 -14.50 -11.82
CA ASP A 69 -4.45 -14.97 -13.07
C ASP A 69 -4.29 -13.90 -14.16
N ALA A 70 -3.46 -14.20 -15.17
CA ALA A 70 -3.19 -13.30 -16.28
C ALA A 70 -4.44 -13.00 -17.14
N ALA A 71 -5.39 -13.94 -17.26
CA ALA A 71 -6.62 -13.73 -18.03
C ALA A 71 -7.56 -12.76 -17.30
N LYS A 72 -7.63 -12.83 -15.96
CA LYS A 72 -8.30 -11.79 -15.15
C LYS A 72 -7.59 -10.45 -15.27
N GLY A 73 -6.26 -10.46 -15.33
CA GLY A 73 -5.46 -9.26 -15.56
C GLY A 73 -5.75 -8.58 -16.90
N GLU A 74 -5.89 -9.37 -17.97
CA GLU A 74 -6.29 -8.89 -19.29
C GLU A 74 -7.69 -8.25 -19.25
N ALA A 75 -8.64 -8.85 -18.53
CA ALA A 75 -9.98 -8.28 -18.34
C ALA A 75 -9.91 -6.93 -17.61
N THR A 76 -9.10 -6.80 -16.56
CA THR A 76 -8.85 -5.53 -15.88
C THR A 76 -8.18 -4.51 -16.82
N PHE A 77 -7.26 -4.94 -17.69
CA PHE A 77 -6.56 -4.07 -18.63
C PHE A 77 -7.50 -3.34 -19.61
N LYS A 78 -8.70 -3.86 -19.87
CA LYS A 78 -9.72 -3.17 -20.67
C LYS A 78 -10.03 -1.76 -20.16
N LYS A 79 -9.89 -1.51 -18.86
CA LYS A 79 -10.01 -0.17 -18.23
C LYS A 79 -8.91 0.80 -18.67
N CYS A 80 -7.77 0.29 -19.11
CA CYS A 80 -6.57 1.03 -19.49
C CYS A 80 -6.47 1.28 -21.01
N MET A 81 -7.14 0.44 -21.82
CA MET A 81 -7.05 0.44 -23.29
C MET A 81 -7.54 1.73 -23.96
N SER A 82 -8.37 2.51 -23.28
CA SER A 82 -8.82 3.82 -23.79
C SER A 82 -7.68 4.84 -23.89
N CYS A 83 -6.63 4.67 -23.08
CA CYS A 83 -5.50 5.60 -23.02
C CYS A 83 -4.17 4.95 -23.43
N HIS A 84 -4.01 3.65 -23.20
CA HIS A 84 -2.76 2.93 -23.39
C HIS A 84 -2.89 1.82 -24.45
N THR A 85 -1.81 1.62 -25.21
CA THR A 85 -1.63 0.44 -26.06
C THR A 85 -0.70 -0.56 -25.37
N ILE A 86 -0.78 -1.84 -25.75
CA ILE A 86 0.06 -2.90 -25.14
C ILE A 86 0.73 -3.83 -26.15
N ASN A 87 0.34 -3.76 -27.42
CA ASN A 87 0.95 -4.57 -28.47
C ASN A 87 2.40 -4.15 -28.69
N ALA A 88 3.25 -5.13 -29.03
CA ALA A 88 4.64 -4.88 -29.40
C ALA A 88 4.73 -3.85 -30.53
N GLY A 89 5.52 -2.79 -30.31
CA GLY A 89 5.67 -1.70 -31.28
C GLY A 89 4.43 -0.81 -31.45
N GLY A 90 3.42 -0.93 -30.59
CA GLY A 90 2.22 -0.09 -30.63
C GLY A 90 2.54 1.38 -30.37
N ALA A 91 1.80 2.27 -31.05
CA ALA A 91 1.95 3.71 -30.87
C ALA A 91 1.50 4.17 -29.47
N ALA A 92 2.14 5.22 -28.95
CA ALA A 92 1.64 5.93 -27.78
C ALA A 92 0.42 6.80 -28.14
N GLY A 93 -0.48 6.99 -27.19
CA GLY A 93 -1.69 7.81 -27.34
C GLY A 93 -1.80 8.82 -26.20
N ILE A 94 -2.94 8.84 -25.52
CA ILE A 94 -3.14 9.63 -24.29
C ILE A 94 -2.10 9.23 -23.22
N GLY A 95 -1.79 7.93 -23.15
CA GLY A 95 -0.72 7.35 -22.36
C GLY A 95 0.34 6.66 -23.23
N PRO A 96 1.50 6.31 -22.64
CA PRO A 96 2.53 5.54 -23.31
C PRO A 96 2.06 4.12 -23.67
N ASN A 97 2.75 3.50 -24.64
CA ASN A 97 2.65 2.06 -24.86
C ASN A 97 3.26 1.29 -23.67
N LEU A 98 2.54 0.27 -23.22
CA LEU A 98 2.84 -0.54 -22.03
C LEU A 98 3.44 -1.92 -22.36
N HIS A 99 3.75 -2.20 -23.62
CA HIS A 99 4.50 -3.40 -23.98
C HIS A 99 5.88 -3.38 -23.30
N ALA A 100 6.28 -4.52 -22.74
CA ALA A 100 7.53 -4.70 -22.01
C ALA A 100 7.76 -3.63 -20.91
N VAL A 101 6.69 -3.15 -20.26
CA VAL A 101 6.77 -2.05 -19.29
C VAL A 101 7.50 -2.43 -18.00
N MET A 102 7.38 -3.68 -17.54
CA MET A 102 8.01 -4.10 -16.29
C MET A 102 9.54 -4.13 -16.47
N GLY A 103 10.27 -3.60 -15.49
CA GLY A 103 11.74 -3.48 -15.48
C GLY A 103 12.28 -2.25 -16.20
N ARG A 104 11.45 -1.54 -16.99
CA ARG A 104 11.82 -0.27 -17.62
C ARG A 104 11.97 0.84 -16.57
N ALA A 105 12.83 1.80 -16.86
CA ALA A 105 12.96 2.98 -16.02
C ALA A 105 11.65 3.79 -16.02
N ILE A 106 11.27 4.26 -14.83
CA ILE A 106 10.07 5.09 -14.64
C ILE A 106 10.27 6.41 -15.39
N GLY A 107 9.26 6.82 -16.18
CA GLY A 107 9.34 8.05 -16.97
C GLY A 107 10.41 8.04 -18.07
N SER A 108 10.76 6.87 -18.62
CA SER A 108 11.79 6.69 -19.66
C SER A 108 11.42 7.29 -21.04
N THR A 109 12.26 7.07 -22.05
CA THR A 109 12.14 7.71 -23.37
C THR A 109 10.94 7.21 -24.19
N GLY A 110 10.46 8.05 -25.11
CA GLY A 110 9.41 7.69 -26.09
C GLY A 110 8.00 8.16 -25.74
N PHE A 111 7.81 8.94 -24.68
CA PHE A 111 6.54 9.58 -24.33
C PHE A 111 6.76 10.87 -23.51
N ALA A 112 5.81 11.81 -23.58
CA ALA A 112 5.88 13.10 -22.88
C ALA A 112 5.40 12.99 -21.42
N TYR A 113 6.16 12.27 -20.59
CA TYR A 113 5.86 12.05 -19.18
C TYR A 113 5.75 13.36 -18.37
N SER A 114 5.07 13.30 -17.22
CA SER A 114 5.07 14.38 -16.23
C SER A 114 6.46 14.55 -15.62
N ASP A 115 6.77 15.77 -15.15
CA ASP A 115 8.01 16.02 -14.41
C ASP A 115 8.08 15.17 -13.14
N ALA A 116 6.92 14.94 -12.50
CA ALA A 116 6.80 14.04 -11.36
C ALA A 116 7.27 12.60 -11.65
N LEU A 117 6.92 12.03 -12.81
CA LEU A 117 7.37 10.67 -13.16
C LEU A 117 8.82 10.64 -13.62
N LYS A 118 9.28 11.66 -14.36
CA LYS A 118 10.70 11.78 -14.74
C LYS A 118 11.62 11.89 -13.51
N GLY A 119 11.17 12.58 -12.46
CA GLY A 119 11.91 12.77 -11.22
C GLY A 119 11.82 11.62 -10.21
N LYS A 120 10.90 10.66 -10.38
CA LYS A 120 10.68 9.56 -9.42
C LYS A 120 11.90 8.63 -9.31
N GLY A 121 12.64 8.45 -10.40
CA GLY A 121 13.74 7.50 -10.49
C GLY A 121 13.30 6.03 -10.39
N GLY A 122 14.26 5.11 -10.49
CA GLY A 122 14.00 3.67 -10.36
C GLY A 122 13.40 3.01 -11.61
N LYS A 123 12.90 1.78 -11.43
CA LYS A 123 12.34 0.91 -12.47
C LYS A 123 10.94 0.46 -12.08
N TRP A 124 10.12 0.11 -13.07
CA TRP A 124 8.82 -0.54 -12.87
C TRP A 124 8.98 -2.00 -12.44
N ASP A 125 9.26 -2.24 -11.17
CA ASP A 125 9.18 -3.57 -10.56
C ASP A 125 7.77 -3.87 -10.03
N PHE A 126 7.57 -5.07 -9.48
CA PHE A 126 6.27 -5.52 -8.96
C PHE A 126 5.74 -4.63 -7.83
N ALA A 127 6.62 -4.15 -6.94
CA ALA A 127 6.24 -3.31 -5.81
C ALA A 127 5.86 -1.89 -6.25
N SER A 128 6.71 -1.24 -7.05
CA SER A 128 6.44 0.10 -7.58
C SER A 128 5.23 0.13 -8.51
N MET A 129 5.00 -0.91 -9.31
CA MET A 129 3.79 -1.03 -10.13
C MET A 129 2.54 -1.23 -9.26
N ASN A 130 2.63 -2.01 -8.17
CA ASN A 130 1.54 -2.18 -7.21
C ASN A 130 1.16 -0.84 -6.55
N GLU A 131 2.15 -0.08 -6.07
CA GLU A 131 1.92 1.25 -5.50
C GLU A 131 1.33 2.24 -6.51
N TRP A 132 1.87 2.25 -7.74
CA TRP A 132 1.39 3.10 -8.82
C TRP A 132 -0.06 2.80 -9.18
N LEU A 133 -0.40 1.53 -9.35
CA LEU A 133 -1.77 1.13 -9.69
C LEU A 133 -2.73 1.30 -8.52
N HIS A 134 -2.26 1.24 -7.27
CA HIS A 134 -3.11 1.50 -6.10
C HIS A 134 -3.50 2.98 -6.01
N ASN A 135 -2.53 3.89 -6.17
CA ASN A 135 -2.79 5.32 -6.11
C ASN A 135 -1.75 6.14 -6.91
N PRO A 136 -2.00 6.41 -8.20
CA PRO A 136 -1.06 7.13 -9.05
C PRO A 136 -0.73 8.53 -8.52
N LYS A 137 -1.75 9.25 -8.04
CA LYS A 137 -1.61 10.61 -7.49
C LYS A 137 -0.65 10.65 -6.32
N LYS A 138 -0.72 9.67 -5.41
CA LYS A 138 0.16 9.56 -4.25
C LYS A 138 1.55 9.06 -4.62
N PHE A 139 1.65 8.14 -5.58
CA PHE A 139 2.94 7.61 -6.00
C PHE A 139 3.84 8.69 -6.63
N ALA A 140 3.26 9.56 -7.45
CA ALA A 140 3.95 10.71 -8.03
C ALA A 140 2.99 11.92 -8.07
N GLU A 141 3.14 12.81 -7.10
CA GLU A 141 2.32 14.02 -7.01
C GLU A 141 2.54 14.92 -8.23
N GLY A 142 1.45 15.35 -8.89
CA GLY A 142 1.52 16.09 -10.15
C GLY A 142 1.75 15.22 -11.40
N ASN A 143 1.57 13.90 -11.31
CA ASN A 143 1.54 13.06 -12.50
C ASN A 143 0.32 13.35 -13.40
N LYS A 144 0.44 13.06 -14.70
CA LYS A 144 -0.59 13.33 -15.72
C LYS A 144 -1.62 12.21 -15.87
N MET A 145 -1.46 11.07 -15.18
CA MET A 145 -2.39 9.95 -15.28
C MET A 145 -3.57 10.20 -14.32
N SER A 146 -4.71 10.65 -14.86
CA SER A 146 -5.94 10.94 -14.11
C SER A 146 -6.69 9.69 -13.62
N PHE A 147 -5.99 8.57 -13.44
CA PHE A 147 -6.57 7.33 -12.97
C PHE A 147 -6.75 7.35 -11.46
N ALA A 148 -7.91 6.87 -10.98
CA ALA A 148 -8.24 6.87 -9.55
C ALA A 148 -7.43 5.85 -8.74
N GLY A 149 -6.94 4.80 -9.39
CA GLY A 149 -6.31 3.66 -8.75
C GLY A 149 -7.21 2.42 -8.69
N LEU A 150 -6.62 1.27 -8.41
CA LEU A 150 -7.27 -0.02 -8.18
C LEU A 150 -7.10 -0.36 -6.70
N PRO A 151 -8.15 -0.23 -5.85
CA PRO A 151 -8.02 -0.47 -4.41
C PRO A 151 -7.83 -1.95 -4.07
N ASP A 152 -8.36 -2.87 -4.89
CA ASP A 152 -8.25 -4.31 -4.70
C ASP A 152 -6.83 -4.81 -5.04
N ALA A 153 -6.16 -5.45 -4.07
CA ALA A 153 -4.80 -5.97 -4.23
C ALA A 153 -4.71 -7.19 -5.15
N ALA A 154 -5.71 -8.07 -5.15
CA ALA A 154 -5.76 -9.22 -6.03
C ALA A 154 -6.01 -8.78 -7.48
N GLU A 155 -6.87 -7.79 -7.69
CA GLU A 155 -7.07 -7.18 -9.01
C GLU A 155 -5.76 -6.57 -9.55
N ARG A 156 -5.01 -5.85 -8.71
CA ARG A 156 -3.69 -5.32 -9.10
C ARG A 156 -2.69 -6.43 -9.42
N ALA A 157 -2.63 -7.50 -8.61
CA ALA A 157 -1.72 -8.63 -8.85
C ALA A 157 -2.00 -9.30 -10.22
N ASN A 158 -3.27 -9.57 -10.53
CA ASN A 158 -3.69 -10.11 -11.82
C ASN A 158 -3.25 -9.21 -12.98
N LEU A 159 -3.51 -7.90 -12.89
CA LEU A 159 -3.11 -6.93 -13.91
C LEU A 159 -1.58 -6.88 -14.07
N ILE A 160 -0.82 -6.92 -12.99
CA ILE A 160 0.65 -6.86 -13.02
C ILE A 160 1.25 -8.11 -13.68
N VAL A 161 0.72 -9.31 -13.39
CA VAL A 161 1.15 -10.54 -14.06
C VAL A 161 0.81 -10.51 -15.55
N TYR A 162 -0.36 -10.00 -15.92
CA TYR A 162 -0.70 -9.76 -17.31
C TYR A 162 0.30 -8.79 -17.98
N LEU A 163 0.55 -7.60 -17.41
CA LEU A 163 1.54 -6.66 -17.94
C LEU A 163 2.95 -7.25 -18.06
N ASN A 164 3.35 -8.11 -17.10
CA ASN A 164 4.62 -8.81 -17.16
C ASN A 164 4.68 -9.81 -18.34
N SER A 165 3.58 -10.54 -18.60
CA SER A 165 3.47 -11.46 -19.74
C SER A 165 3.52 -10.77 -21.10
N GLN A 166 3.21 -9.46 -21.17
CA GLN A 166 3.27 -8.66 -22.39
C GLN A 166 4.71 -8.19 -22.69
N GLY A 167 5.63 -9.15 -22.82
CA GLY A 167 6.99 -8.94 -23.30
C GLY A 167 8.04 -8.58 -22.24
N SER A 168 7.66 -8.37 -20.97
CA SER A 168 8.63 -8.05 -19.92
C SER A 168 9.29 -9.30 -19.33
N ASN A 169 8.49 -10.35 -19.10
CA ASN A 169 8.91 -11.69 -18.67
C ASN A 169 9.88 -11.69 -17.48
N LEU A 170 9.71 -10.77 -16.53
CA LEU A 170 10.51 -10.74 -15.31
C LEU A 170 10.14 -11.94 -14.42
N PRO A 171 11.11 -12.53 -13.70
CA PRO A 171 10.81 -13.56 -12.72
C PRO A 171 9.91 -12.97 -11.63
N LEU A 172 8.80 -13.66 -11.33
CA LEU A 172 7.92 -13.26 -10.22
C LEU A 172 8.70 -13.33 -8.90
N PRO A 173 8.48 -12.37 -7.98
CA PRO A 173 9.07 -12.46 -6.65
C PRO A 173 8.49 -13.69 -5.94
N ALA A 174 9.34 -14.40 -5.18
CA ALA A 174 8.87 -15.51 -4.39
C ALA A 174 7.84 -15.02 -3.37
N ALA A 175 6.67 -15.66 -3.34
CA ALA A 175 5.73 -15.48 -2.25
C ALA A 175 6.46 -15.82 -0.93
N PRO A 176 6.32 -15.01 0.13
CA PRO A 176 6.77 -15.43 1.44
C PRO A 176 6.07 -16.74 1.76
N ALA A 177 6.84 -17.78 2.08
CA ALA A 177 6.29 -19.09 2.37
C ALA A 177 5.21 -18.94 3.46
N ALA A 178 3.99 -19.38 3.17
CA ALA A 178 2.98 -19.54 4.20
C ALA A 178 3.57 -20.49 5.26
N PRO A 179 3.45 -20.20 6.57
CA PRO A 179 3.98 -21.09 7.59
C PRO A 179 3.15 -22.37 7.54
N ALA A 180 3.66 -23.39 6.88
CA ALA A 180 3.20 -24.76 7.06
C ALA A 180 3.62 -25.18 8.47
N ALA A 181 2.65 -25.63 9.25
CA ALA A 181 2.90 -26.26 10.53
C ALA A 181 3.79 -27.49 10.32
N GLY A 182 4.95 -27.50 10.97
CA GLY A 182 5.75 -28.70 11.21
C GLY A 182 7.03 -28.83 10.37
N GLU A 183 8.14 -28.94 11.10
CA GLU A 183 9.42 -29.55 10.75
C GLU A 183 10.44 -28.71 9.93
N GLU A 184 11.25 -27.98 10.70
CA GLU A 184 12.72 -28.06 10.77
C GLU A 184 13.50 -28.46 9.50
N GLY A 185 14.26 -27.48 8.97
CA GLY A 185 15.54 -27.74 8.30
C GLY A 185 15.65 -27.34 6.82
N ALA A 186 16.51 -26.35 6.58
CA ALA A 186 17.14 -25.94 5.31
C ALA A 186 16.36 -24.94 4.41
N ALA A 187 16.72 -23.66 4.58
CA ALA A 187 16.38 -22.55 3.70
C ALA A 187 17.31 -22.49 2.47
N PRO A 188 16.86 -21.97 1.31
CA PRO A 188 17.75 -21.37 0.33
C PRO A 188 17.82 -19.84 0.51
N GLU A 189 19.04 -19.34 0.32
CA GLU A 189 19.54 -17.99 0.61
C GLU A 189 18.82 -16.86 -0.14
N THR A 190 18.23 -15.92 0.60
CA THR A 190 18.45 -14.50 0.28
C THR A 190 19.88 -14.19 0.70
N ALA A 191 20.59 -13.32 -0.03
CA ALA A 191 21.84 -12.76 0.49
C ALA A 191 21.49 -11.99 1.78
N ALA A 192 21.56 -12.69 2.91
CA ALA A 192 21.30 -12.15 4.22
C ALA A 192 22.30 -11.01 4.41
N LEU A 193 21.80 -9.82 4.66
CA LEU A 193 22.65 -8.77 5.23
C LEU A 193 23.17 -9.36 6.56
N VAL A 194 24.43 -9.78 6.54
CA VAL A 194 25.06 -10.35 7.73
C VAL A 194 25.15 -9.23 8.75
N GLY A 195 24.37 -9.34 9.82
CA GLY A 195 24.38 -8.37 10.89
C GLY A 195 25.65 -8.49 11.72
N ASP A 196 26.29 -7.36 12.01
CA ASP A 196 27.42 -7.24 12.92
C ASP A 196 26.88 -6.88 14.33
N ALA A 197 27.03 -7.80 15.28
CA ALA A 197 26.56 -7.61 16.66
C ALA A 197 27.29 -6.47 17.40
N ALA A 198 28.57 -6.21 17.11
CA ALA A 198 29.32 -5.10 17.71
C ALA A 198 28.87 -3.75 17.14
N ALA A 199 28.54 -3.69 15.85
CA ALA A 199 27.90 -2.52 15.24
C ALA A 199 26.47 -2.33 15.78
N GLY A 200 25.75 -3.44 16.01
CA GLY A 200 24.42 -3.46 16.60
C GLY A 200 24.39 -2.92 18.02
N GLU A 201 25.38 -3.28 18.85
CA GLU A 201 25.52 -2.76 20.21
C GLU A 201 25.65 -1.22 20.21
N LYS A 202 26.45 -0.68 19.29
CA LYS A 202 26.60 0.77 19.11
C LYS A 202 25.28 1.41 18.68
N ALA A 203 24.59 0.82 17.71
CA ALA A 203 23.29 1.30 17.25
C ALA A 203 22.21 1.25 18.35
N PHE A 204 22.29 0.26 19.25
CA PHE A 204 21.37 0.09 20.37
C PHE A 204 21.47 1.21 21.41
N ALA A 205 22.49 2.07 21.37
CA ALA A 205 22.57 3.25 22.23
C ALA A 205 21.31 4.13 22.16
N LYS A 206 20.66 4.19 20.99
CA LYS A 206 19.38 4.91 20.78
C LYS A 206 18.21 4.28 21.55
N CYS A 207 18.29 2.97 21.83
CA CYS A 207 17.25 2.19 22.50
C CYS A 207 17.41 2.20 24.02
N LYS A 208 18.64 2.36 24.53
CA LYS A 208 18.98 2.36 25.96
C LYS A 208 18.27 3.45 26.78
N ALA A 209 17.79 4.51 26.12
CA ALA A 209 17.00 5.55 26.78
C ALA A 209 15.66 5.06 27.32
N CYS A 210 15.09 4.00 26.71
CA CYS A 210 13.78 3.48 27.06
C CYS A 210 13.79 2.01 27.47
N HIS A 211 14.76 1.22 26.97
CA HIS A 211 14.81 -0.22 27.14
C HIS A 211 16.08 -0.67 27.87
N THR A 212 15.91 -1.64 28.76
CA THR A 212 17.01 -2.47 29.27
C THR A 212 17.16 -3.71 28.36
N ILE A 213 18.35 -4.29 28.28
CA ILE A 213 18.61 -5.48 27.44
C ILE A 213 19.37 -6.59 28.17
N ASP A 214 19.84 -6.34 29.40
CA ASP A 214 20.49 -7.37 30.18
C ASP A 214 19.45 -8.28 30.83
N ALA A 215 19.77 -9.58 30.93
CA ALA A 215 18.90 -10.59 31.51
C ALA A 215 18.48 -10.21 32.93
N GLY A 216 17.18 -10.24 33.21
CA GLY A 216 16.62 -9.85 34.50
C GLY A 216 16.54 -8.32 34.74
N GLY A 217 16.86 -7.51 33.74
CA GLY A 217 16.71 -6.06 33.81
C GLY A 217 15.25 -5.62 34.00
N ALA A 218 15.04 -4.51 34.70
CA ALA A 218 13.71 -3.97 34.95
C ALA A 218 13.09 -3.36 33.68
N ASN A 219 11.75 -3.39 33.62
CA ASN A 219 10.99 -2.60 32.67
C ASN A 219 11.09 -1.10 33.02
N GLY A 220 11.10 -0.23 32.00
CA GLY A 220 11.13 1.22 32.15
C GLY A 220 10.07 1.89 31.28
N VAL A 221 10.47 2.88 30.49
CA VAL A 221 9.62 3.49 29.46
C VAL A 221 9.17 2.44 28.43
N GLY A 222 10.06 1.49 28.12
CA GLY A 222 9.77 0.28 27.37
C GLY A 222 10.07 -0.99 28.19
N PRO A 223 9.65 -2.17 27.69
CA PRO A 223 9.97 -3.46 28.31
C PRO A 223 11.49 -3.75 28.26
N ASN A 224 11.93 -4.67 29.12
CA ASN A 224 13.22 -5.34 28.96
C ASN A 224 13.23 -6.18 27.68
N LEU A 225 14.34 -6.11 26.94
CA LEU A 225 14.52 -6.76 25.63
C LEU A 225 15.47 -7.97 25.68
N ALA A 226 15.90 -8.42 26.87
CA ALA A 226 16.78 -9.58 26.98
C ALA A 226 16.06 -10.85 26.50
N GLY A 227 16.69 -11.62 25.62
CA GLY A 227 16.13 -12.84 25.06
C GLY A 227 14.80 -12.63 24.32
N ILE A 228 14.55 -11.42 23.80
CA ILE A 228 13.27 -11.08 23.14
C ILE A 228 13.12 -11.78 21.79
N VAL A 229 14.23 -12.10 21.12
CA VAL A 229 14.21 -12.79 19.81
C VAL A 229 13.59 -14.18 19.99
N GLY A 230 12.57 -14.47 19.18
CA GLY A 230 11.78 -15.70 19.27
C GLY A 230 10.68 -15.69 20.35
N LYS A 231 10.59 -14.66 21.20
CA LYS A 231 9.47 -14.51 22.16
C LYS A 231 8.22 -13.97 21.47
N GLY A 232 7.07 -14.19 22.11
CA GLY A 232 5.81 -13.63 21.65
C GLY A 232 5.82 -12.09 21.61
N VAL A 233 5.23 -11.51 20.57
CA VAL A 233 4.98 -10.06 20.51
C VAL A 233 4.10 -9.66 21.68
N ALA A 234 4.48 -8.57 22.37
CA ALA A 234 3.81 -8.10 23.58
C ALA A 234 3.71 -9.16 24.72
N ALA A 235 4.66 -10.09 24.81
CA ALA A 235 4.72 -11.07 25.88
C ALA A 235 5.25 -10.48 27.21
N GLY A 236 4.84 -11.07 28.32
CA GLY A 236 5.29 -10.69 29.67
C GLY A 236 4.38 -9.68 30.36
N SER A 237 4.89 -9.09 31.45
CA SER A 237 4.10 -8.25 32.37
C SER A 237 4.09 -6.75 32.04
N PHE A 238 4.71 -6.33 30.94
CA PHE A 238 4.75 -4.91 30.56
C PHE A 238 3.38 -4.43 30.03
N ALA A 239 3.05 -3.16 30.28
CA ALA A 239 1.79 -2.55 29.87
C ALA A 239 1.79 -2.10 28.40
N TYR A 240 1.85 -3.08 27.48
CA TYR A 240 1.84 -2.85 26.04
C TYR A 240 0.60 -2.08 25.53
N SER A 241 0.74 -1.41 24.38
CA SER A 241 -0.40 -0.84 23.64
C SER A 241 -1.33 -1.93 23.12
N ASP A 242 -2.63 -1.65 23.05
CA ASP A 242 -3.62 -2.56 22.45
C ASP A 242 -3.26 -2.92 21.01
N ALA A 243 -2.75 -1.94 20.25
CA ALA A 243 -2.24 -2.14 18.90
C ALA A 243 -1.13 -3.19 18.78
N LEU A 244 -0.23 -3.26 19.78
CA LEU A 244 0.89 -4.21 19.74
C LEU A 244 0.45 -5.58 20.25
N LYS A 245 -0.44 -5.63 21.25
CA LYS A 245 -1.06 -6.88 21.71
C LYS A 245 -1.86 -7.57 20.58
N ALA A 246 -2.54 -6.78 19.75
CA ALA A 246 -3.33 -7.29 18.63
C ALA A 246 -2.49 -7.90 17.49
N LYS A 247 -1.18 -7.64 17.40
CA LYS A 247 -0.32 -8.18 16.34
C LYS A 247 -0.08 -9.68 16.46
N GLY A 248 0.00 -10.20 17.69
CA GLY A 248 0.35 -11.60 17.92
C GLY A 248 1.69 -12.01 17.30
N GLY A 249 1.94 -13.32 17.22
CA GLY A 249 3.16 -13.87 16.62
C GLY A 249 4.41 -13.77 17.51
N THR A 250 5.58 -13.96 16.90
CA THR A 250 6.89 -14.01 17.57
C THR A 250 7.87 -12.99 16.98
N TRP A 251 8.80 -12.50 17.79
CA TRP A 251 9.90 -11.64 17.36
C TRP A 251 10.99 -12.44 16.61
N ASP A 252 10.67 -12.92 15.42
CA ASP A 252 11.67 -13.44 14.48
C ASP A 252 12.39 -12.29 13.74
N ASP A 253 13.37 -12.65 12.90
CA ASP A 253 14.20 -11.67 12.17
C ASP A 253 13.38 -10.75 11.27
N ALA A 254 12.38 -11.30 10.57
CA ALA A 254 11.55 -10.53 9.65
C ALA A 254 10.61 -9.58 10.40
N THR A 255 10.04 -10.04 11.50
CA THR A 255 9.15 -9.28 12.37
C THR A 255 9.92 -8.16 13.08
N LEU A 256 11.13 -8.45 13.56
CA LEU A 256 12.02 -7.45 14.13
C LEU A 256 12.50 -6.44 13.08
N ASP A 257 12.80 -6.86 11.86
CA ASP A 257 13.19 -5.95 10.77
C ASP A 257 12.06 -4.98 10.45
N ALA A 258 10.84 -5.49 10.28
CA ALA A 258 9.66 -4.66 10.01
C ALA A 258 9.35 -3.71 11.17
N TRP A 259 9.46 -4.19 12.41
CA TRP A 259 9.29 -3.36 13.61
C TRP A 259 10.34 -2.25 13.70
N LEU A 260 11.61 -2.58 13.54
CA LEU A 260 12.71 -1.63 13.58
C LEU A 260 12.68 -0.66 12.40
N ALA A 261 12.11 -1.05 11.26
CA ALA A 261 11.94 -0.17 10.09
C ALA A 261 10.91 0.91 10.36
N LYS A 262 9.75 0.55 10.94
CA LYS A 262 8.68 1.51 11.21
C LYS A 262 7.68 0.99 12.26
N PRO A 263 7.90 1.24 13.57
CA PRO A 263 7.01 0.74 14.63
C PRO A 263 5.56 1.20 14.48
N SER A 264 5.36 2.46 14.08
CA SER A 264 4.03 3.05 13.90
C SER A 264 3.26 2.47 12.70
N ALA A 265 3.96 1.93 11.70
CA ALA A 265 3.33 1.22 10.58
C ALA A 265 3.13 -0.26 10.91
N PHE A 266 4.09 -0.87 11.63
CA PHE A 266 3.95 -2.25 12.10
C PHE A 266 2.75 -2.41 13.03
N ALA A 267 2.59 -1.51 14.02
CA ALA A 267 1.44 -1.48 14.92
C ALA A 267 0.91 -0.04 15.05
N ALA A 268 -0.11 0.30 14.25
CA ALA A 268 -0.76 1.60 14.29
C ALA A 268 -1.38 1.86 15.67
N GLY A 269 -0.91 2.92 16.35
CA GLY A 269 -1.29 3.21 17.75
C GLY A 269 -0.37 2.58 18.79
N THR A 270 0.81 2.09 18.40
CA THR A 270 1.82 1.65 19.37
C THR A 270 2.32 2.79 20.26
N LYS A 271 2.59 2.47 21.52
CA LYS A 271 3.19 3.40 22.50
C LYS A 271 4.68 3.67 22.23
N MET A 272 5.34 2.85 21.42
CA MET A 272 6.75 3.08 21.08
C MET A 272 6.89 4.24 20.10
N SER A 273 7.37 5.39 20.58
CA SER A 273 7.56 6.62 19.80
C SER A 273 8.80 6.61 18.89
N TYR A 274 9.43 5.46 18.69
CA TYR A 274 10.60 5.32 17.84
C TYR A 274 10.22 5.51 16.36
N ALA A 275 10.95 6.40 15.67
CA ALA A 275 10.65 6.76 14.28
C ALA A 275 10.92 5.64 13.27
N GLY A 276 11.69 4.62 13.67
CA GLY A 276 12.21 3.56 12.82
C GLY A 276 13.59 3.88 12.22
N SER A 277 14.27 2.86 11.71
CA SER A 277 15.53 2.97 10.96
C SER A 277 15.32 2.57 9.51
N SER A 278 15.49 3.52 8.58
CA SER A 278 15.37 3.25 7.14
C SER A 278 16.56 2.48 6.58
N ASN A 279 17.67 2.36 7.33
CA ASN A 279 18.86 1.64 6.89
C ASN A 279 18.72 0.13 7.21
N PRO A 280 18.61 -0.74 6.18
CA PRO A 280 18.44 -2.18 6.40
C PRO A 280 19.66 -2.84 7.08
N GLN A 281 20.88 -2.35 6.84
CA GLN A 281 22.07 -2.87 7.53
C GLN A 281 22.09 -2.48 9.01
N GLU A 282 21.62 -1.29 9.37
CA GLU A 282 21.51 -0.88 10.79
C GLU A 282 20.52 -1.79 11.54
N ARG A 283 19.40 -2.16 10.90
CA ARG A 283 18.42 -3.09 11.47
C ARG A 283 18.98 -4.51 11.59
N ALA A 284 19.64 -5.02 10.55
CA ALA A 284 20.31 -6.32 10.60
C ALA A 284 21.35 -6.39 11.74
N ASN A 285 22.14 -5.33 11.94
CA ASN A 285 23.09 -5.23 13.04
C ASN A 285 22.40 -5.23 14.41
N LEU A 286 21.33 -4.45 14.57
CA LEU A 286 20.52 -4.43 15.81
C LEU A 286 19.94 -5.80 16.14
N ILE A 287 19.39 -6.50 15.14
CA ILE A 287 18.84 -7.85 15.30
C ILE A 287 19.95 -8.83 15.70
N ALA A 288 21.11 -8.78 15.05
CA ALA A 288 22.26 -9.60 15.40
C ALA A 288 22.72 -9.35 16.85
N TYR A 289 22.75 -8.09 17.31
CA TYR A 289 23.07 -7.77 18.69
C TYR A 289 22.00 -8.29 19.68
N MET A 290 20.71 -8.12 19.39
CA MET A 290 19.64 -8.61 20.26
C MET A 290 19.64 -10.14 20.40
N LYS A 291 20.10 -10.89 19.38
CA LYS A 291 20.31 -12.34 19.47
C LYS A 291 21.42 -12.75 20.46
N THR A 292 22.32 -11.84 20.81
CA THR A 292 23.40 -12.10 21.77
C THR A 292 23.00 -11.84 23.23
N LYS A 293 21.78 -11.37 23.47
CA LYS A 293 21.29 -10.90 24.77
C LYS A 293 20.12 -11.73 25.25
#